data_AF-A0A7C5CVC1-F1
#
_entry.id   AF-A0A7C5CVC1-F1
#
_cell.length_a   1.000
_cell.length_b   1.000
_cell.length_c   1.000
_cell.angle_alpha   90.00
_cell.angle_beta   90.00
_cell.angle_gamma   90.00
#
_symmetry.space_group_name_H-M   'P 1'
#
loop_
_entity.id
_entity.type
_entity.pdbx_description
1 polymer ?
#
loop_
_entity_poly.entity_id
_entity_poly.type
_entity_poly.pdbx_seq_one_letter_code
_entity_poly.pdbx_strand_id
1 'polypeptide(L)'
;LIGSIIIGIGVDFSIHITERVREKNFSMEGVMHAAQTSGLSFIEATTTMIMGLTAVFLVNIPSIREFILLIIILLAFSAYGAIFILTAAYRLYLPRYNRMRTIKKKS
;
A
#
# COMPACT_ATOMS: atom_id res chain seq x y z
N LEU A 1 -19.22 -9.41 -1.04
CA LEU A 1 -18.98 -7.97 -0.78
C LEU A 1 -17.63 -7.74 -0.08
N ILE A 2 -17.35 -8.36 1.07
CA ILE A 2 -16.07 -8.13 1.79
C ILE A 2 -14.85 -8.52 0.95
N GLY A 3 -14.90 -9.65 0.23
CA GLY A 3 -13.78 -10.09 -0.62
C GLY A 3 -13.40 -9.10 -1.73
N SER A 4 -14.38 -8.43 -2.37
CA SER A 4 -14.09 -7.43 -3.40
C SER A 4 -13.46 -6.16 -2.82
N ILE A 5 -13.82 -5.79 -1.59
CA ILE A 5 -13.21 -4.66 -0.87
C ILE A 5 -11.75 -4.98 -0.54
N ILE A 6 -11.47 -6.18 -0.03
CA ILE A 6 -10.10 -6.62 0.26
C ILE A 6 -9.22 -6.55 -0.98
N ILE A 7 -9.71 -7.09 -2.11
CA ILE A 7 -8.97 -7.06 -3.36
C ILE A 7 -8.72 -5.61 -3.80
N GLY A 8 -9.74 -4.75 -3.76
CA GLY A 8 -9.62 -3.34 -4.13
C GLY A 8 -8.56 -2.61 -3.30
N ILE A 9 -8.66 -2.69 -1.97
CA ILE A 9 -7.71 -2.04 -1.05
C ILE A 9 -6.30 -2.65 -1.18
N GLY A 10 -6.20 -3.96 -1.37
CA GLY A 10 -4.92 -4.66 -1.58
C GLY A 10 -4.17 -4.18 -2.81
N VAL A 11 -4.89 -4.08 -3.93
CA VAL A 11 -4.35 -3.63 -5.22
C VAL A 11 -3.98 -2.15 -5.16
N ASP A 12 -4.83 -1.32 -4.55
CA ASP A 12 -4.58 0.13 -4.39
C ASP A 12 -3.25 0.41 -3.66
N PHE A 13 -3.04 -0.19 -2.48
CA PHE A 13 -1.79 -0.04 -1.73
C PHE A 13 -0.57 -0.59 -2.46
N SER A 14 -0.74 -1.69 -3.20
CA SER A 14 0.35 -2.28 -3.99
C SER A 14 0.78 -1.34 -5.13
N ILE A 15 -0.18 -0.72 -5.81
CA ILE A 15 0.08 0.26 -6.87
C ILE A 15 0.77 1.49 -6.26
N HIS A 16 0.29 2.00 -5.12
CA HIS A 16 0.88 3.15 -4.44
C HIS A 16 2.36 2.96 -4.12
N ILE A 17 2.72 1.81 -3.53
CA ILE A 17 4.12 1.45 -3.25
C ILE A 17 4.91 1.31 -4.55
N THR A 18 4.34 0.63 -5.55
CA THR A 18 5.02 0.39 -6.83
C THR A 18 5.34 1.69 -7.55
N GLU A 19 4.43 2.66 -7.56
CA GLU A 19 4.66 3.97 -8.16
C GLU A 19 5.80 4.70 -7.43
N ARG A 20 5.83 4.63 -6.10
CA ARG A 20 6.90 5.24 -5.29
C ARG A 20 8.28 4.61 -5.55
N VAL A 21 8.32 3.29 -5.79
CA VAL A 21 9.54 2.60 -6.23
C VAL A 21 9.92 2.98 -7.66
N ARG A 22 8.92 3.16 -8.54
CA ARG A 22 9.09 3.55 -9.95
C ARG A 22 9.65 4.96 -10.10
N GLU A 23 9.23 5.93 -9.27
CA GLU A 23 9.79 7.29 -9.23
C GLU A 23 11.32 7.30 -9.06
N LYS A 24 11.85 6.27 -8.39
CA LYS A 24 13.28 6.08 -8.14
C LYS A 24 13.89 5.01 -9.05
N ASN A 25 13.32 4.82 -10.24
CA ASN A 25 13.79 3.92 -11.31
C ASN A 25 14.00 2.47 -10.86
N PHE A 26 13.15 1.94 -9.97
CA PHE A 26 13.28 0.56 -9.47
C PHE A 26 14.68 0.30 -8.86
N SER A 27 15.21 1.27 -8.12
CA SER A 27 16.47 1.14 -7.40
C SER A 27 16.24 0.64 -5.96
N MET A 28 17.30 0.11 -5.34
CA MET A 28 17.24 -0.31 -3.93
C MET A 28 16.92 0.89 -3.01
N GLU A 29 17.48 2.06 -3.30
CA GLU A 29 17.17 3.31 -2.61
C GLU A 29 15.67 3.66 -2.76
N GLY A 30 15.11 3.45 -3.96
CA GLY A 30 13.68 3.62 -4.21
C GLY A 30 12.78 2.74 -3.35
N VAL A 31 13.17 1.48 -3.14
CA VAL A 31 12.43 0.55 -2.26
C VAL A 31 12.44 1.03 -0.81
N MET A 32 13.59 1.50 -0.32
CA MET A 32 13.70 2.04 1.04
C MET A 32 12.89 3.33 1.20
N HIS A 33 12.96 4.23 0.22
CA HIS A 33 12.20 5.48 0.21
C HIS A 33 10.69 5.22 0.17
N ALA A 34 10.24 4.25 -0.62
CA ALA A 34 8.84 3.85 -0.67
C ALA A 34 8.36 3.31 0.68
N ALA A 35 9.13 2.43 1.31
CA ALA A 35 8.79 1.89 2.64
C ALA A 35 8.66 3.01 3.71
N GLN A 36 9.53 4.01 3.68
CA GLN A 36 9.51 5.13 4.64
C GLN A 36 8.35 6.10 4.39
N THR A 37 8.04 6.40 3.13
CA THR A 37 7.04 7.43 2.79
C THR A 37 5.60 6.91 2.77
N SER A 38 5.39 5.64 2.46
CA SER A 38 4.04 5.06 2.40
C SER A 38 3.38 4.86 3.76
N GLY A 39 4.15 4.77 4.85
CA GLY A 39 3.59 4.76 6.21
C GLY A 39 2.88 6.06 6.56
N LEU A 40 3.36 7.20 6.05
CA LEU A 40 2.71 8.49 6.25
C LEU A 40 1.39 8.57 5.47
N SER A 41 1.38 8.10 4.21
CA SER A 41 0.16 8.06 3.38
C SER A 41 -0.96 7.23 4.02
N PHE A 42 -0.62 6.15 4.75
CA PHE A 42 -1.60 5.36 5.50
C PHE A 42 -2.28 6.19 6.60
N ILE A 43 -1.53 7.01 7.33
CA ILE A 43 -2.09 7.87 8.38
C ILE A 43 -2.98 8.95 7.76
N GLU A 44 -2.58 9.53 6.63
CA GLU A 44 -3.39 10.51 5.88
C GLU A 44 -4.71 9.90 5.41
N ALA A 45 -4.67 8.69 4.84
CA ALA A 45 -5.85 7.96 4.40
C ALA A 45 -6.78 7.61 5.57
N THR A 46 -6.22 7.13 6.68
CA THR A 46 -6.99 6.79 7.89
C THR A 46 -7.64 8.04 8.50
N THR A 47 -6.92 9.15 8.55
CA THR A 47 -7.44 10.42 9.07
C THR A 47 -8.57 10.95 8.19
N THR A 48 -8.38 10.94 6.87
CA THR A 48 -9.42 11.34 5.91
C THR A 48 -10.66 10.48 6.03
N MET A 49 -10.50 9.16 6.23
CA MET A 49 -11.60 8.25 6.48
C MET A 49 -12.36 8.65 7.74
N ILE A 50 -11.68 8.81 8.88
CA ILE A 50 -12.31 9.23 10.15
C ILE A 50 -13.06 10.56 10.00
N MET A 51 -12.50 11.52 9.26
CA MET A 51 -13.16 12.79 8.97
C MET A 51 -14.40 12.61 8.08
N GLY A 52 -14.34 11.77 7.03
CA GLY A 52 -15.50 11.45 6.19
C GLY A 52 -16.62 10.75 6.97
N LEU A 53 -16.26 10.07 8.04
CA LEU A 53 -17.17 9.33 8.91
C LEU A 53 -17.90 10.19 9.94
N THR A 54 -17.52 11.45 10.11
CA THR A 54 -18.19 12.37 11.03
C THR A 54 -19.69 12.47 10.74
N ALA A 55 -20.08 12.44 9.45
CA ALA A 55 -21.48 12.43 9.04
C ALA A 55 -22.23 11.13 9.40
N VAL A 56 -21.52 9.99 9.45
CA VAL A 56 -22.09 8.67 9.77
C VAL A 56 -22.39 8.54 11.26
N PHE A 57 -21.56 9.16 12.11
CA PHE A 57 -21.82 9.19 13.56
C PHE A 57 -23.16 9.86 13.91
N LEU A 58 -23.64 10.79 13.08
CA LEU A 58 -24.94 11.45 13.26
C LEU A 58 -26.14 10.53 13.00
N VAL A 59 -26.01 9.57 12.08
CA VAL A 59 -27.10 8.68 11.67
C VAL A 59 -27.25 7.47 12.62
N ASN A 60 -26.21 7.16 13.40
CA ASN A 60 -26.17 6.17 14.48
C ASN A 60 -26.71 4.76 14.13
N ILE A 61 -26.53 4.30 12.90
CA ILE A 61 -26.88 2.93 12.49
C ILE A 61 -25.73 1.98 12.84
N PRO A 62 -25.95 0.95 13.71
CA PRO A 62 -24.89 0.04 14.16
C PRO A 62 -24.18 -0.69 13.01
N SER A 63 -24.93 -1.16 12.01
CA SER A 63 -24.38 -1.92 10.88
C SER A 63 -23.35 -1.15 10.06
N ILE A 64 -23.50 0.18 9.94
CA ILE A 64 -22.55 1.00 9.19
C ILE A 64 -21.25 1.14 9.98
N ARG A 65 -21.31 1.29 11.32
CA ARG A 65 -20.13 1.37 12.19
C ARG A 65 -19.25 0.12 12.07
N GLU A 66 -19.86 -1.06 12.13
CA GLU A 66 -19.15 -2.34 11.96
C GLU A 66 -18.50 -2.45 10.58
N PHE A 67 -19.21 -2.05 9.53
CA PHE A 67 -18.67 -2.06 8.17
C PHE A 67 -17.44 -1.16 8.00
N ILE A 68 -17.45 0.00 8.66
CA ILE A 68 -16.33 0.94 8.65
C ILE A 68 -15.12 0.41 9.43
N LEU A 69 -15.35 -0.14 10.62
CA LEU A 69 -14.29 -0.75 11.42
C LEU A 69 -13.59 -1.85 10.63
N LEU A 70 -14.34 -2.66 9.89
CA LEU A 70 -13.77 -3.63 8.95
C LEU A 70 -12.88 -2.95 7.91
N ILE A 71 -13.34 -1.90 7.23
CA ILE A 71 -12.52 -1.18 6.23
C ILE A 71 -11.20 -0.68 6.84
N ILE A 72 -11.23 -0.08 8.03
CA ILE A 72 -10.03 0.44 8.69
C ILE A 72 -9.04 -0.69 9.00
N ILE A 73 -9.53 -1.82 9.52
CA ILE A 73 -8.69 -3.00 9.81
C ILE A 73 -8.09 -3.56 8.52
N LEU A 74 -8.88 -3.67 7.46
CA LEU A 74 -8.43 -4.13 6.14
C LEU A 74 -7.36 -3.20 5.56
N LEU A 75 -7.55 -1.89 5.70
CA LEU A 75 -6.63 -0.86 5.24
C LEU A 75 -5.29 -0.97 5.97
N ALA A 76 -5.30 -1.18 7.29
CA ALA A 76 -4.10 -1.43 8.08
C ALA A 76 -3.37 -2.71 7.66
N PHE A 77 -4.11 -3.81 7.46
CA PHE A 77 -3.54 -5.08 7.00
C PHE A 77 -2.93 -4.97 5.60
N SER A 78 -3.62 -4.27 4.69
CA SER A 78 -3.14 -4.03 3.32
C SER A 78 -1.87 -3.17 3.32
N ALA A 79 -1.88 -2.06 4.07
CA ALA A 79 -0.72 -1.18 4.20
C ALA A 79 0.48 -1.93 4.79
N TYR A 80 0.27 -2.75 5.82
CA TYR A 80 1.31 -3.61 6.39
C TYR A 80 1.86 -4.60 5.34
N GLY A 81 0.98 -5.29 4.61
CA GLY A 81 1.38 -6.20 3.54
C GLY A 81 2.21 -5.51 2.46
N ALA A 82 1.78 -4.33 2.00
CA ALA A 82 2.49 -3.60 0.97
C ALA A 82 3.84 -3.05 1.46
N ILE A 83 3.91 -2.50 2.68
CA ILE A 83 5.14 -1.95 3.23
C ILE A 83 6.17 -3.04 3.55
N PHE A 84 5.76 -4.22 4.03
CA PHE A 84 6.70 -5.28 4.42
C PHE A 84 6.90 -6.35 3.33
N ILE A 85 5.81 -6.93 2.82
CA ILE A 85 5.88 -8.07 1.90
C ILE A 85 6.32 -7.59 0.51
N LEU A 86 5.65 -6.56 -0.03
CA LEU A 86 5.93 -6.10 -1.38
C LEU A 86 7.31 -5.42 -1.49
N THR A 87 7.71 -4.61 -0.50
CA THR A 87 9.07 -4.02 -0.49
C THR A 87 10.16 -5.09 -0.31
N ALA A 88 9.93 -6.14 0.49
CA ALA A 88 10.84 -7.27 0.61
C ALA A 88 10.95 -8.05 -0.71
N ALA A 89 9.83 -8.25 -1.42
CA ALA A 89 9.82 -8.87 -2.74
C ALA A 89 10.63 -8.04 -3.75
N TYR A 90 10.44 -6.72 -3.78
CA TYR A 90 11.25 -5.82 -4.63
C TYR A 90 12.73 -5.88 -4.27
N ARG A 91 13.07 -5.84 -2.98
CA ARG A 91 14.46 -5.97 -2.50
C ARG A 91 15.13 -7.26 -2.96
N LEU A 92 14.39 -8.37 -3.03
CA LEU A 92 14.91 -9.66 -3.49
C LEU A 92 15.03 -9.76 -5.02
N TYR A 93 14.09 -9.15 -5.75
CA TYR A 93 13.98 -9.28 -7.20
C TYR A 93 14.88 -8.29 -7.95
N LEU A 94 15.01 -7.05 -7.47
CA LEU A 94 15.78 -5.99 -8.13
C LEU A 94 17.26 -6.32 -8.35
N PRO A 95 17.99 -6.92 -7.38
CA PRO A 95 19.38 -7.32 -7.61
C PRO A 95 19.54 -8.35 -8.74
N ARG A 96 18.57 -9.28 -8.86
CA ARG A 96 18.54 -10.27 -9.95
C ARG A 96 18.23 -9.62 -11.29
N TYR A 97 17.25 -8.71 -11.31
CA TYR A 97 16.86 -7.98 -12.51
C TYR A 97 18.00 -7.10 -13.04
N ASN A 98 18.67 -6.34 -12.16
CA ASN A 98 19.73 -5.43 -12.57
C ASN A 98 20.95 -6.18 -13.13
N ARG A 99 21.27 -7.36 -12.55
CA ARG A 99 22.36 -8.24 -13.03
C ARG A 99 22.11 -8.74 -14.46
N MET A 100 20.88 -9.13 -14.80
CA MET A 100 20.52 -9.54 -16.17
C MET A 100 20.61 -8.38 -17.17
N ARG A 101 20.20 -7.18 -16.74
CA ARG A 101 20.23 -5.97 -17.58
C ARG A 101 21.67 -5.51 -17.89
N THR A 102 22.60 -5.65 -16.94
CA THR A 102 24.03 -5.40 -17.19
C THR A 102 24.67 -6.40 -18.14
N ILE A 103 24.28 -7.68 -18.10
CA ILE A 103 24.82 -8.70 -19.01
C ILE A 103 24.39 -8.42 -20.45
N LYS A 104 23.12 -8.05 -20.66
CA LYS A 104 22.58 -7.75 -22.00
C LYS A 104 23.14 -6.46 -22.62
N LYS A 105 23.67 -5.53 -21.80
CA LYS A 105 24.30 -4.27 -22.28
C LYS A 105 25.77 -4.46 -22.67
N LYS A 106 26.38 -5.59 -22.30
CA LYS A 106 27.80 -5.91 -22.56
C LYS A 106 27.99 -6.89 -23.73
N SER A 107 26.90 -7.38 -24.31
CA SER A 107 26.83 -8.12 -25.57
C SER A 107 26.32 -7.21 -26.68
#